data_AF-A0A0D0CAV9-F1
#
_entry.id   AF-A0A0D0CAV9-F1
#
_cell.length_a   1.000
_cell.length_b   1.000
_cell.length_c   1.000
_cell.angle_alpha   90.00
_cell.angle_beta   90.00
_cell.angle_gamma   90.00
#
_symmetry.space_group_name_H-M   'P 1'
#
loop_
_entity.id
_entity.type
_entity.pdbx_description
1 polymer ?
#
loop_
_entity_poly.entity_id
_entity_poly.type
_entity_poly.pdbx_seq_one_letter_code
_entity_poly.pdbx_strand_id
1 'polypeptide(L)'
;MYCQDCTLAQHRQHPLHQLKEWSGSFFKRCTLKDCRLHIQLGHHIGEKCCRPCPIVREEFIILHSNGLHVVSLDFCGYKTAETPSSQLLRMRFFPASSDKPRTATTFNLLEAFHVLSLESKVSAYEFYNALSCHSDNTGLAPPKVCSMCFFTLR
;
A
#
# COMPACT_ATOMS: atom_id res chain seq x y z
N MET A 1 11.62 -21.47 -4.09
CA MET A 1 12.29 -20.16 -4.05
C MET A 1 12.34 -19.63 -5.47
N TYR A 2 11.93 -18.38 -5.70
CA TYR A 2 12.02 -17.72 -7.00
C TYR A 2 13.25 -16.79 -6.99
N CYS A 3 13.84 -16.52 -8.16
CA CYS A 3 14.84 -15.45 -8.26
C CYS A 3 14.17 -14.08 -8.06
N GLN A 4 14.98 -13.03 -7.86
CA GLN A 4 14.49 -11.66 -7.69
C GLN A 4 13.59 -11.22 -8.86
N ASP A 5 13.98 -11.52 -10.09
CA ASP A 5 13.23 -11.12 -11.28
C ASP A 5 11.87 -11.83 -11.39
N CYS A 6 11.81 -13.14 -11.14
CA CYS A 6 10.56 -13.88 -11.10
C CYS A 6 9.64 -13.39 -9.98
N THR A 7 10.23 -13.09 -8.83
CA THR A 7 9.50 -12.51 -7.69
C THR A 7 8.89 -11.17 -8.09
N LEU A 8 9.66 -10.28 -8.70
CA LEU A 8 9.18 -8.98 -9.17
C LEU A 8 8.09 -9.12 -10.25
N ALA A 9 8.26 -10.04 -11.20
CA ALA A 9 7.27 -10.28 -12.25
C ALA A 9 5.91 -10.69 -11.67
N GLN A 10 5.90 -11.57 -10.67
CA GLN A 10 4.67 -12.00 -10.00
C GLN A 10 4.06 -10.87 -9.15
N HIS A 11 4.89 -10.09 -8.46
CA HIS A 11 4.44 -8.99 -7.60
C HIS A 11 3.95 -7.75 -8.38
N ARG A 12 4.25 -7.64 -9.69
CA ARG A 12 3.59 -6.64 -10.55
C ARG A 12 2.08 -6.81 -10.61
N GLN A 13 1.59 -8.05 -10.53
CA GLN A 13 0.15 -8.34 -10.50
C GLN A 13 -0.42 -8.33 -9.08
N HIS A 14 0.44 -8.61 -8.08
CA HIS A 14 0.06 -8.64 -6.67
C HIS A 14 1.00 -7.77 -5.82
N PRO A 15 0.88 -6.43 -5.93
CA PRO A 15 1.82 -5.49 -5.32
C PRO A 15 1.63 -5.29 -3.82
N LEU A 16 0.78 -6.10 -3.16
CA LEU A 16 0.53 -6.01 -1.71
C LEU A 16 0.82 -7.35 -1.00
N HIS A 17 1.51 -8.29 -1.66
CA HIS A 17 1.98 -9.49 -0.99
C HIS A 17 3.19 -9.20 -0.10
N GLN A 18 3.22 -9.83 1.08
CA GLN A 18 4.37 -9.73 1.98
C GLN A 18 5.53 -10.58 1.46
N LEU A 19 6.65 -9.93 1.15
CA LEU A 19 7.87 -10.60 0.71
C LEU A 19 8.74 -11.03 1.88
N LYS A 20 9.39 -12.19 1.71
CA LYS A 20 10.42 -12.70 2.59
C LYS A 20 11.61 -13.15 1.76
N GLU A 21 12.78 -12.65 2.10
CA GLU A 21 14.05 -13.01 1.48
C GLU A 21 14.82 -13.97 2.39
N TRP A 22 15.40 -15.01 1.81
CA TRP A 22 16.26 -15.93 2.54
C TRP A 22 17.66 -15.32 2.72
N SER A 23 18.04 -15.00 3.95
CA SER A 23 19.36 -14.41 4.26
C SER A 23 20.49 -15.45 4.39
N GLY A 24 20.22 -16.73 4.11
CA GLY A 24 21.17 -17.84 4.30
C GLY A 24 20.93 -18.65 5.58
N SER A 25 20.35 -18.03 6.62
CA SER A 25 20.06 -18.66 7.91
C SER A 25 18.59 -18.56 8.33
N PHE A 26 17.91 -17.46 7.99
CA PHE A 26 16.49 -17.24 8.26
C PHE A 26 15.82 -16.43 7.14
N PHE A 27 14.49 -16.44 7.13
CA PHE A 27 13.69 -15.59 6.26
C PHE A 27 13.52 -14.21 6.89
N LYS A 28 14.12 -13.19 6.27
CA LYS A 28 13.95 -11.79 6.65
C LYS A 28 12.81 -11.18 5.84
N ARG A 29 11.99 -10.34 6.46
CA ARG A 29 11.01 -9.52 5.73
C ARG A 29 11.75 -8.49 4.87
N CYS A 30 11.27 -8.30 3.66
CA CYS A 30 11.76 -7.29 2.72
C CYS A 30 10.55 -6.57 2.12
N THR A 31 10.67 -5.26 1.92
CA THR A 31 9.58 -4.48 1.33
C THR A 31 9.70 -4.46 -0.20
N LEU A 32 8.60 -4.18 -0.88
CA LEU A 32 8.62 -4.05 -2.35
C LEU A 32 9.49 -2.88 -2.81
N LYS A 33 9.63 -1.85 -1.97
CA LYS A 33 10.57 -0.75 -2.14
C LYS A 33 12.02 -1.26 -2.14
N ASP A 34 12.39 -2.15 -1.22
CA ASP A 34 13.73 -2.75 -1.18
C ASP A 34 14.02 -3.57 -2.44
N CYS A 35 12.99 -4.21 -2.99
CA CYS A 35 13.09 -4.95 -4.25
C CYS A 35 13.01 -4.06 -5.51
N ARG A 36 12.94 -2.72 -5.38
CA ARG A 36 12.82 -1.73 -6.47
C ARG A 36 11.57 -1.89 -7.34
N LEU A 37 10.48 -2.41 -6.79
CA LEU A 37 9.21 -2.46 -7.52
C LEU A 37 8.50 -1.11 -7.41
N HIS A 38 8.26 -0.50 -8.57
CA HIS A 38 7.40 0.67 -8.70
C HIS A 38 6.02 0.27 -9.21
N ILE A 39 4.99 0.72 -8.51
CA ILE A 39 3.60 0.53 -8.92
C ILE A 39 3.22 1.71 -9.81
N GLN A 40 2.99 1.45 -11.09
CA GLN A 40 2.52 2.46 -12.05
C GLN A 40 1.00 2.63 -11.93
N LEU A 41 0.55 3.86 -11.73
CA LEU A 41 -0.86 4.25 -11.69
C LEU A 41 -1.29 4.89 -13.02
N GLY A 42 -2.61 4.90 -13.26
CA GLY A 42 -3.23 5.58 -14.40
C GLY A 42 -3.22 4.83 -15.73
N HIS A 43 -2.69 3.59 -15.75
CA HIS A 43 -2.64 2.72 -16.92
C HIS A 43 -3.05 1.29 -16.56
N HIS A 44 -3.33 0.45 -17.56
CA HIS A 44 -3.61 -0.96 -17.31
C HIS A 44 -2.35 -1.71 -16.86
N ILE A 45 -2.53 -2.83 -16.15
CA ILE A 45 -1.42 -3.65 -15.63
C ILE A 45 -0.54 -4.09 -16.81
N GLY A 46 0.74 -3.72 -16.76
CA GLY A 46 1.74 -4.07 -17.78
C GLY A 46 1.98 -2.98 -18.84
N GLU A 47 1.12 -1.97 -18.93
CA GLU A 47 1.37 -0.81 -19.79
C GLU A 47 2.42 0.12 -19.17
N LYS A 48 3.31 0.64 -20.01
CA LYS A 48 4.31 1.63 -19.59
C LYS A 48 3.77 3.03 -19.81
N CYS A 49 3.86 3.87 -18.78
CA CYS A 49 3.54 5.28 -18.94
C CYS A 49 4.61 6.00 -19.76
N CYS A 50 4.20 6.83 -20.71
CA CYS A 50 5.11 7.69 -21.47
C CYS A 50 5.66 8.86 -20.64
N ARG A 51 4.99 9.20 -19.53
CA ARG A 51 5.40 10.26 -18.59
C ARG A 51 5.11 9.85 -17.15
N PRO A 52 5.90 8.93 -16.58
CA PRO A 52 5.77 8.58 -15.18
C PRO A 52 6.20 9.76 -14.29
N CYS A 53 5.40 10.02 -13.26
CA CYS A 53 5.68 11.00 -12.22
C CYS A 53 5.91 10.24 -10.90
N PRO A 54 7.16 9.83 -10.61
CA PRO A 54 7.48 9.09 -9.40
C PRO A 54 7.35 9.95 -8.14
N ILE A 55 6.92 9.35 -7.04
CA ILE A 55 7.02 9.96 -5.71
C ILE A 55 8.46 9.76 -5.22
N VAL A 56 9.35 10.72 -5.51
CA VAL A 56 10.80 10.55 -5.31
C VAL A 56 11.25 10.72 -3.85
N ARG A 57 10.52 11.51 -3.05
CA ARG A 57 11.01 11.97 -1.73
C ARG A 57 10.20 11.48 -0.52
N GLU A 58 9.09 10.79 -0.74
CA GLU A 58 8.17 10.43 0.32
C GLU A 58 7.80 8.94 0.22
N GLU A 59 7.80 8.27 1.36
CA GLU A 59 7.31 6.90 1.47
C GLU A 59 5.80 6.90 1.34
N PHE A 60 5.27 6.13 0.40
CA PHE A 60 3.85 5.92 0.30
C PHE A 60 3.47 4.64 1.03
N ILE A 61 2.46 4.72 1.88
CA ILE A 61 2.03 3.60 2.73
C ILE A 61 0.65 3.15 2.27
N ILE A 62 0.52 1.88 1.93
CA ILE A 62 -0.76 1.24 1.63
C ILE A 62 -1.17 0.35 2.81
N LEU A 63 -2.36 0.60 3.35
CA LEU A 63 -2.97 -0.25 4.36
C LEU A 63 -3.79 -1.35 3.68
N HIS A 64 -3.44 -2.60 3.97
CA HIS A 64 -4.12 -3.78 3.45
C HIS A 64 -4.49 -4.74 4.60
N SER A 65 -5.37 -5.71 4.32
CA SER A 65 -5.81 -6.71 5.31
C SER A 65 -4.68 -7.58 5.85
N ASN A 66 -3.62 -7.75 5.06
CA ASN A 66 -2.40 -8.45 5.49
C ASN A 66 -1.35 -7.49 6.09
N GLY A 67 -1.69 -6.24 6.40
CA GLY A 67 -0.78 -5.28 7.03
C GLY A 67 -0.44 -4.06 6.16
N LEU A 68 0.60 -3.36 6.57
CA LEU A 68 1.06 -2.09 6.04
C LEU A 68 2.21 -2.31 5.07
N HIS A 69 2.09 -1.73 3.89
CA HIS A 69 3.06 -1.85 2.81
C HIS A 69 3.67 -0.50 2.51
N VAL A 70 4.99 -0.40 2.68
CA VAL A 70 5.76 0.74 2.17
C VAL A 70 6.10 0.47 0.71
N VAL A 71 5.58 1.31 -0.18
CA VAL A 71 5.67 1.11 -1.63
C VAL A 71 6.19 2.37 -2.35
N SER A 72 6.77 2.16 -3.52
CA SER A 72 7.08 3.22 -4.48
C SER A 72 5.97 3.26 -5.54
N LEU A 73 5.38 4.44 -5.73
CA LEU A 73 4.30 4.67 -6.69
C LEU A 73 4.72 5.71 -7.72
N ASP A 74 4.29 5.46 -8.96
CA ASP A 74 4.49 6.37 -10.08
C ASP A 74 3.11 6.76 -10.64
N PHE A 75 2.76 8.05 -10.54
CA PHE A 75 1.53 8.57 -11.15
C PHE A 75 1.71 8.76 -12.66
N CYS A 76 0.61 8.73 -13.41
CA CYS A 76 0.62 9.17 -14.79
C CYS A 76 0.54 10.71 -14.85
N GLY A 77 1.54 11.35 -15.45
CA GLY A 77 1.62 12.81 -15.62
C GLY A 77 1.22 13.29 -17.02
N TYR A 78 0.53 12.47 -17.79
CA TYR A 78 0.06 12.87 -19.12
C TYR A 78 -0.97 14.00 -19.01
N LYS A 79 -1.09 14.87 -20.03
CA LYS A 79 -1.94 16.08 -19.95
C LYS A 79 -3.43 15.76 -19.77
N THR A 80 -3.88 14.61 -20.25
CA THR A 80 -5.25 14.11 -20.06
C THR A 80 -5.34 13.11 -18.90
N ALA A 81 -4.28 12.96 -18.11
CA ALA A 81 -4.30 12.05 -16.97
C ALA A 81 -5.23 12.59 -15.89
N GLU A 82 -5.90 11.66 -15.22
CA GLU A 82 -6.81 11.99 -14.13
C GLU A 82 -6.04 12.48 -12.90
N THR A 83 -6.77 13.09 -11.97
CA THR A 83 -6.21 13.50 -10.68
C THR A 83 -5.54 12.33 -9.94
N PRO A 84 -4.51 12.57 -9.11
CA PRO A 84 -3.85 11.52 -8.33
C PRO A 84 -4.83 10.64 -7.54
N SER A 85 -5.86 11.26 -6.97
CA SER A 85 -6.92 10.56 -6.23
C SER A 85 -7.74 9.64 -7.12
N SER A 86 -8.14 10.08 -8.31
CA SER A 86 -8.83 9.23 -9.30
C SER A 86 -7.98 8.04 -9.73
N GLN A 87 -6.67 8.26 -9.95
CA GLN A 87 -5.74 7.19 -10.33
C GLN A 87 -5.61 6.11 -9.23
N LEU A 88 -5.60 6.52 -7.95
CA LEU A 88 -5.61 5.59 -6.82
C LEU A 88 -6.95 4.84 -6.71
N LEU A 89 -8.08 5.54 -6.86
CA LEU A 89 -9.41 4.94 -6.79
C LEU A 89 -9.63 3.88 -7.87
N ARG A 90 -9.10 4.10 -9.09
CA ARG A 90 -9.12 3.09 -10.16
C ARG A 90 -8.39 1.80 -9.79
N MET A 91 -7.36 1.90 -8.94
CA MET A 91 -6.64 0.75 -8.39
C MET A 91 -7.27 0.20 -7.11
N ARG A 92 -8.48 0.63 -6.74
CA ARG A 92 -9.15 0.28 -5.47
C ARG A 92 -8.30 0.64 -4.25
N PHE A 93 -7.57 1.75 -4.34
CA PHE A 93 -6.89 2.38 -3.22
C PHE A 93 -7.62 3.67 -2.87
N PHE A 94 -8.19 3.71 -1.67
CA PHE A 94 -8.85 4.90 -1.15
C PHE A 94 -7.79 5.84 -0.54
N PRO A 95 -7.59 7.05 -1.08
CA PRO A 95 -6.57 7.97 -0.57
C PRO A 95 -6.96 8.59 0.79
N ALA A 96 -5.98 8.89 1.64
CA ALA A 96 -6.22 9.62 2.90
C ALA A 96 -6.62 11.08 2.68
N SER A 97 -6.22 11.64 1.53
CA SER A 97 -6.30 13.06 1.22
C SER A 97 -6.40 13.23 -0.29
N SER A 98 -7.23 14.16 -0.73
CA SER A 98 -7.53 14.33 -2.16
C SER A 98 -6.44 15.07 -2.95
N ASP A 99 -5.68 15.95 -2.31
CA ASP A 99 -4.66 16.77 -2.99
C ASP A 99 -3.30 16.06 -3.13
N LYS A 100 -2.75 15.60 -2.01
CA LYS A 100 -1.43 14.96 -1.94
C LYS A 100 -1.52 13.71 -1.06
N PRO A 101 -2.08 12.61 -1.58
CA PRO A 101 -2.15 11.38 -0.83
C PRO A 101 -0.74 10.87 -0.53
N ARG A 102 -0.45 10.66 0.75
CA ARG A 102 0.77 9.95 1.23
C ARG A 102 0.45 8.54 1.70
N THR A 103 -0.82 8.30 1.96
CA THR A 103 -1.33 7.04 2.47
C THR A 103 -2.58 6.71 1.69
N ALA A 104 -2.77 5.42 1.39
CA ALA A 104 -4.03 4.91 0.90
C ALA A 104 -4.40 3.62 1.63
N THR A 105 -5.69 3.33 1.64
CA THR A 105 -6.25 2.14 2.26
C THR A 105 -6.95 1.33 1.17
N THR A 106 -6.73 0.01 1.15
CA THR A 106 -7.46 -0.85 0.21
C THR A 106 -8.95 -0.89 0.55
N PHE A 107 -9.81 -0.95 -0.47
CA PHE A 107 -11.27 -1.04 -0.25
C PHE A 107 -11.64 -2.27 0.60
N ASN A 108 -11.00 -3.41 0.39
CA ASN A 108 -11.22 -4.62 1.19
C ASN A 108 -10.96 -4.39 2.68
N LEU A 109 -9.95 -3.57 3.01
CA LEU A 109 -9.67 -3.25 4.41
C LEU A 109 -10.70 -2.29 5.00
N LEU A 110 -11.17 -1.32 4.21
CA LEU A 110 -12.25 -0.42 4.64
C LEU A 110 -13.56 -1.18 4.89
N GLU A 111 -13.89 -2.15 4.02
CA GLU A 111 -15.06 -3.01 4.19
C GLU A 111 -14.95 -3.87 5.45
N ALA A 112 -13.79 -4.49 5.68
CA ALA A 112 -13.53 -5.26 6.90
C ALA A 112 -13.65 -4.39 8.16
N PHE A 113 -13.10 -3.17 8.13
CA PHE A 113 -13.26 -2.22 9.23
C PHE A 113 -14.72 -1.84 9.46
N HIS A 114 -15.47 -1.54 8.39
CA HIS A 114 -16.87 -1.14 8.48
C HIS A 114 -17.72 -2.21 9.17
N VAL A 115 -17.59 -3.48 8.74
CA VAL A 115 -18.29 -4.61 9.37
C VAL A 115 -17.88 -4.77 10.84
N LEU A 116 -16.57 -4.74 11.12
CA LEU A 116 -16.07 -4.94 12.47
C LEU A 116 -16.49 -3.81 13.41
N SER A 117 -16.50 -2.56 12.96
CA SER A 117 -16.95 -1.42 13.79
C SER A 117 -18.44 -1.43 14.11
N LEU A 118 -19.25 -2.10 13.28
CA LEU A 118 -20.69 -2.27 13.54
C LEU A 118 -20.96 -3.44 14.50
N GLU A 119 -20.30 -4.58 14.28
CA GLU A 119 -20.56 -5.82 15.03
C GLU A 119 -19.79 -5.92 16.35
N SER A 120 -18.61 -5.32 16.41
CA SER A 120 -17.74 -5.29 17.57
C SER A 120 -17.39 -3.84 17.85
N LYS A 121 -17.38 -3.40 19.11
CA LYS A 121 -17.08 -1.99 19.47
C LYS A 121 -15.61 -1.60 19.24
N VAL A 122 -15.00 -2.11 18.19
CA VAL A 122 -13.62 -1.89 17.77
C VAL A 122 -13.48 -0.46 17.30
N SER A 123 -12.64 0.28 18.02
CA SER A 123 -12.23 1.60 17.60
C SER A 123 -11.29 1.54 16.40
N ALA A 124 -11.24 2.63 15.64
CA ALA A 124 -10.25 2.85 14.58
C ALA A 124 -8.81 2.57 15.05
N TYR A 125 -8.50 2.96 16.29
CA TYR A 125 -7.18 2.83 16.88
C TYR A 125 -6.81 1.36 17.14
N GLU A 126 -7.72 0.58 17.74
CA GLU A 126 -7.49 -0.84 18.00
C GLU A 126 -7.34 -1.62 16.70
N PHE A 127 -8.16 -1.31 15.69
CA PHE A 127 -8.05 -1.94 14.38
C PHE A 127 -6.71 -1.63 13.71
N TYR A 128 -6.27 -0.37 13.75
CA TYR A 128 -4.96 0.03 13.24
C TYR A 128 -3.81 -0.69 13.97
N ASN A 129 -3.87 -0.80 15.30
CA ASN A 129 -2.86 -1.52 16.07
C ASN A 129 -2.80 -3.00 15.69
N ALA A 130 -3.96 -3.66 15.51
CA ALA A 130 -4.01 -5.03 15.04
C ALA A 130 -3.35 -5.20 13.66
N LEU A 131 -3.59 -4.28 12.73
CA LEU A 131 -2.92 -4.25 11.43
C LEU A 131 -1.41 -4.00 11.54
N SER A 132 -1.00 -3.10 12.44
CA SER A 132 0.40 -2.84 12.72
C SER A 132 1.11 -4.12 13.19
N CYS A 133 0.50 -4.87 14.11
CA CYS A 133 1.04 -6.16 14.57
C CYS A 133 1.12 -7.20 13.45
N HIS A 134 0.15 -7.22 12.53
CA HIS A 134 0.19 -8.11 11.36
C HIS A 134 1.40 -7.81 10.44
N SER A 135 1.84 -6.55 10.44
CA SER A 135 2.96 -6.06 9.63
C SER A 135 4.29 -6.25 10.34
N ASP A 136 4.36 -5.85 11.60
CA ASP A 136 5.50 -6.02 12.50
C ASP A 136 5.00 -6.10 13.95
N ASN A 137 5.02 -7.31 14.51
CA ASN A 137 4.58 -7.57 15.88
C ASN A 137 5.66 -7.21 16.93
N THR A 138 6.83 -6.72 16.50
CA THR A 138 7.91 -6.35 17.42
C THR A 138 7.77 -4.93 17.97
N GLY A 139 6.96 -4.08 17.31
CA GLY A 139 6.78 -2.67 17.70
C GLY A 139 8.01 -1.80 17.49
N LEU A 140 9.06 -2.31 16.83
CA LEU A 140 10.35 -1.65 16.71
C LEU A 140 10.39 -0.55 15.64
N ALA A 141 9.52 -0.64 14.62
CA ALA A 141 9.48 0.32 13.53
C ALA A 141 8.03 0.70 13.15
N PRO A 142 7.32 1.50 13.98
CA PRO A 142 5.97 1.94 13.63
C PRO A 142 6.04 2.85 12.39
N PRO A 143 5.30 2.52 11.30
CA PRO A 143 5.24 3.38 10.14
C PRO A 143 4.51 4.69 10.49
N LYS A 144 4.97 5.81 9.93
CA LYS A 144 4.33 7.12 10.11
C LYS A 144 3.07 7.20 9.25
N VAL A 145 1.94 6.77 9.79
CA VAL A 145 0.67 6.70 9.07
C VAL A 145 -0.30 7.76 9.59
N CYS A 146 -0.99 8.45 8.68
CA CYS A 146 -2.16 9.23 9.04
C CYS A 146 -3.38 8.30 9.20
N SER A 147 -3.48 7.60 10.33
CA SER A 147 -4.56 6.61 10.58
C SER A 147 -5.91 7.26 10.85
N MET A 148 -5.91 8.47 11.43
CA MET A 148 -7.13 9.17 11.85
C MET A 148 -8.03 9.58 10.68
N CYS A 149 -7.48 9.92 9.50
CA CYS A 149 -8.29 10.42 8.38
C CYS A 149 -9.17 9.34 7.71
N PHE A 150 -8.86 8.06 7.87
CA PHE A 150 -9.57 6.98 7.17
C PHE A 150 -10.79 6.45 7.90
N PHE A 151 -10.75 6.47 9.23
CA PHE A 151 -11.69 5.74 10.07
C PHE A 151 -12.68 6.65 10.81
N THR A 152 -12.65 7.95 10.53
CA THR A 152 -13.58 8.95 11.06
C THR A 152 -14.69 9.35 10.09
N LEU A 153 -14.78 8.71 8.91
CA LEU A 153 -15.90 8.90 7.99
C LEU A 153 -17.16 8.30 8.62
N ARG A 154 -17.91 9.14 9.34
CA ARG A 154 -19.23 8.87 9.91
C ARG A 154 -20.32 9.08 8.86
#